data_AF-D8G5M7-F1
#
_entry.id   AF-D8G5M7-F1
#
_cell.length_a   1.000
_cell.length_b   1.000
_cell.length_c   1.000
_cell.angle_alpha   90.00
_cell.angle_beta   90.00
_cell.angle_gamma   90.00
#
_symmetry.space_group_name_H-M   'P 1'
#
loop_
_entity.id
_entity.type
_entity.pdbx_description
1 polymer ?
#
loop_
_entity_poly.entity_id
_entity_poly.type
_entity_poly.pdbx_seq_one_letter_code
_entity_poly.pdbx_strand_id
1 'polypeptide(L)' 'MQSALHIKSKVLPGNKLEIDIPDGAVGDSVDVFIILPQKTEPKQVSVIELLEKVHSQRAPRTAEEIDRELQEEKNSWDS' A
#
# COMPACT_ATOMS: atom_id res chain seq x y z
N MET A 1 -22.20 29.02 0.45
CA MET A 1 -22.48 27.94 -0.51
C MET A 1 -21.16 27.64 -1.22
N GLN A 2 -20.57 26.45 -1.03
CA GLN A 2 -19.31 26.08 -1.67
C GLN A 2 -19.64 25.46 -3.03
N SER A 3 -19.45 26.22 -4.10
CA SER A 3 -19.66 25.74 -5.46
C SER A 3 -18.54 24.76 -5.81
N ALA A 4 -18.80 23.46 -5.71
CA ALA A 4 -17.84 22.43 -6.10
C ALA A 4 -17.90 22.25 -7.63
N LEU A 5 -16.88 22.73 -8.34
CA LEU A 5 -16.73 22.51 -9.78
C LEU A 5 -16.06 21.16 -10.02
N HIS A 6 -16.79 20.20 -10.59
CA HIS A 6 -16.25 18.89 -10.96
C HIS A 6 -15.55 18.99 -12.33
N ILE A 7 -14.23 19.10 -12.33
CA ILE A 7 -13.45 19.24 -13.58
C ILE A 7 -12.87 17.88 -13.99
N LYS A 8 -13.13 17.47 -15.24
CA LYS A 8 -12.43 16.34 -15.87
C LYS A 8 -11.06 16.81 -16.31
N SER A 9 -10.00 16.23 -15.76
CA SER A 9 -8.62 16.52 -16.14
C SER A 9 -8.01 15.38 -16.95
N LYS A 10 -7.04 15.72 -17.81
CA LYS A 10 -6.18 14.74 -18.49
C LYS A 10 -4.78 14.83 -17.92
N VAL A 11 -4.16 13.68 -17.69
CA VAL A 11 -2.75 13.59 -17.29
C VAL A 11 -1.91 13.50 -18.55
N LEU A 12 -0.96 14.42 -18.70
CA LEU A 12 -0.01 14.46 -19.80
C LEU A 12 1.33 13.78 -19.42
N PRO A 13 2.16 13.41 -20.42
CA PRO A 13 3.51 12.90 -20.16
C PRO A 13 4.33 13.81 -19.25
N GLY A 14 5.11 13.22 -18.34
CA GLY A 14 5.91 13.97 -17.36
C GLY A 14 5.13 14.41 -16.12
N ASN A 15 4.04 13.71 -15.76
CA ASN A 15 3.22 13.97 -14.56
C ASN A 15 2.62 15.38 -14.53
N LYS A 16 2.21 15.90 -15.70
CA LYS A 16 1.56 17.20 -15.82
C LYS A 16 0.05 17.05 -15.84
N LEU A 17 -0.64 17.98 -15.18
CA LEU A 17 -2.10 18.05 -15.14
C LEU A 17 -2.58 19.26 -15.94
N GLU A 18 -3.49 19.06 -16.89
CA GLU A 18 -4.17 20.13 -17.61
C GLU A 18 -5.65 20.15 -17.19
N ILE A 19 -6.17 21.35 -16.93
CA ILE A 19 -7.51 21.59 -16.39
C ILE A 19 -8.23 22.53 -17.35
N ASP A 20 -9.23 22.01 -18.07
CA ASP A 20 -10.11 22.80 -18.92
C ASP A 20 -11.29 23.32 -18.09
N ILE A 21 -11.45 24.64 -18.01
CA ILE A 21 -12.56 25.29 -17.30
C ILE A 21 -13.64 25.63 -18.33
N PRO A 22 -14.82 24.99 -18.29
CA PRO A 22 -15.82 25.12 -19.36
C PRO A 22 -16.41 26.53 -19.51
N ASP A 23 -16.47 27.32 -18.42
CA ASP A 23 -17.12 28.64 -18.38
C ASP A 23 -16.18 29.78 -17.97
N GLY A 24 -14.85 29.57 -18.01
CA GLY A 24 -13.88 30.59 -17.60
C GLY A 24 -13.60 31.61 -18.71
N ALA A 25 -13.74 32.90 -18.42
CA ALA A 25 -13.30 33.97 -19.31
C ALA A 25 -11.87 34.42 -18.97
N VAL A 26 -11.20 35.02 -19.96
CA VAL A 26 -9.88 35.64 -19.75
C VAL A 26 -10.02 36.77 -18.73
N GLY A 27 -9.39 36.62 -17.57
CA GLY A 27 -9.45 37.59 -16.47
C GLY A 27 -10.19 37.09 -15.23
N ASP A 28 -10.82 35.92 -15.29
CA ASP A 28 -11.49 35.33 -14.12
C ASP A 28 -10.48 34.76 -13.12
N SER A 29 -10.70 35.08 -11.85
CA SER A 29 -9.94 34.51 -10.74
C SER A 29 -10.50 33.14 -10.37
N VAL A 30 -9.65 32.12 -10.37
CA VAL A 30 -10.02 30.74 -10.01
C VAL A 30 -9.07 30.21 -8.95
N ASP A 31 -9.63 29.69 -7.87
CA ASP A 31 -8.88 29.00 -6.81
C ASP A 31 -8.81 27.50 -7.09
N VAL A 32 -7.60 26.95 -7.18
CA VAL A 32 -7.36 25.52 -7.41
C VAL A 32 -6.66 24.91 -6.18
N PHE A 33 -7.32 23.94 -5.55
CA PHE A 33 -6.76 23.18 -4.43
C PHE A 33 -6.44 21.76 -4.86
N ILE A 34 -5.16 21.39 -4.81
CA ILE A 34 -4.70 20.03 -5.11
C ILE A 34 -4.34 19.36 -3.78
N ILE A 35 -5.15 18.38 -3.38
CA ILE A 35 -4.85 17.52 -2.24
C ILE A 35 -4.21 16.25 -2.80
N LEU A 36 -2.89 16.12 -2.63
CA LEU A 36 -2.22 14.87 -2.94
C LEU A 36 -2.62 13.83 -1.89
N PRO A 37 -2.98 12.60 -2.30
CA PRO A 37 -3.17 11.53 -1.34
C PRO A 37 -1.87 11.36 -0.57
N GLN A 38 -1.94 11.30 0.75
CA GLN A 38 -0.80 10.86 1.55
C GLN A 38 -0.46 9.47 1.03
N LYS A 39 0.70 9.32 0.37
CA LYS A 39 1.26 7.99 0.14
C LYS A 39 1.40 7.40 1.53
N THR A 40 0.56 6.43 1.85
CA THR A 40 0.75 5.62 3.05
C THR A 40 2.09 4.96 2.81
N GLU A 41 3.16 5.51 3.39
CA GLU A 41 4.42 4.80 3.44
C GLU A 41 4.07 3.43 4.04
N PRO A 42 4.48 2.32 3.40
CA PRO A 42 4.22 1.02 3.97
C PRO A 42 4.75 1.08 5.39
N LYS A 43 3.84 0.92 6.37
CA LYS A 43 4.17 1.04 7.79
C LYS A 43 5.36 0.11 8.00
N GLN A 44 6.53 0.67 8.32
CA GLN A 44 7.70 -0.16 8.63
C GLN A 44 7.34 -0.93 9.89
N VAL A 45 6.86 -2.16 9.71
CA VAL A 45 6.55 -3.04 10.83
C VAL A 45 7.89 -3.43 11.41
N SER A 46 8.07 -3.21 12.71
CA SER A 46 9.28 -3.67 13.39
C SER A 46 9.39 -5.18 13.23
N VAL A 47 10.60 -5.68 12.95
CA VAL A 47 10.85 -7.13 12.86
C VAL A 47 10.39 -7.84 14.14
N ILE A 48 10.51 -7.17 15.28
CA ILE A 48 10.05 -7.69 16.58
C ILE A 48 8.52 -7.84 16.61
N GLU A 49 7.77 -6.82 16.18
CA GLU A 49 6.30 -6.88 16.12
C GLU A 49 5.81 -7.96 15.15
N LEU A 50 6.54 -8.16 14.03
CA LEU A 50 6.24 -9.22 13.08
C LEU A 50 6.45 -10.61 13.72
N LEU A 51 7.55 -10.79 14.44
CA LEU A 51 7.86 -12.06 15.13
C LEU A 51 6.82 -12.37 16.22
N GLU A 52 6.43 -11.38 17.02
CA GLU A 52 5.35 -11.55 18.01
C GLU A 52 4.02 -11.94 17.37
N LYS A 53 3.67 -11.30 16.24
CA LYS A 53 2.47 -11.66 15.49
C LYS A 53 2.54 -13.09 14.95
N VAL A 54 3.69 -13.53 14.44
CA VAL A 54 3.86 -14.91 13.96
C VAL A 54 3.79 -15.92 15.11
N HIS A 55 4.42 -15.62 16.25
CA HIS A 55 4.38 -16.48 17.44
C HIS A 55 2.99 -16.58 18.05
N SER A 56 2.17 -15.52 18.00
CA SER A 56 0.78 -15.58 18.48
C SER A 56 -0.15 -16.40 17.57
N GLN A 57 0.20 -16.57 16.30
CA GLN A 57 -0.60 -17.32 15.33
C GLN A 57 -0.17 -18.79 15.19
N ARG A 58 1.04 -19.13 15.62
CA ARG A 58 1.59 -20.48 15.53
C ARG A 58 1.66 -21.11 16.91
N ALA A 59 1.29 -22.38 17.00
CA ALA A 59 1.62 -23.16 18.19
C ALA A 59 3.15 -23.24 18.33
N PRO A 60 3.71 -23.04 19.54
CA PRO A 60 5.12 -23.26 19.77
C PRO A 60 5.44 -24.73 19.48
N ARG A 61 6.47 -24.96 18.66
CA ARG A 61 6.99 -26.30 18.35
C ARG A 61 8.31 -26.48 19.07
N THR A 62 8.57 -27.66 19.59
CA THR A 62 9.89 -27.93 20.16
C THR A 62 10.90 -28.23 19.06
N ALA A 63 12.19 -28.09 19.36
CA ALA A 63 13.25 -28.41 18.41
C ALA A 63 13.18 -29.90 18.00
N GLU A 64 12.85 -30.78 18.94
CA GLU A 64 12.76 -32.22 18.73
C GLU A 64 11.60 -32.59 17.78
N GLU A 65 10.49 -31.85 17.82
CA GLU A 65 9.37 -32.05 16.89
C GLU A 65 9.74 -31.64 15.47
N ILE A 66 10.48 -30.54 15.33
CA ILE A 66 10.99 -30.06 14.03
C ILE A 66 11.98 -31.07 13.47
N ASP A 67 12.92 -31.55 14.28
CA ASP A 67 13.91 -32.54 13.87
C ASP A 67 13.27 -33.86 13.44
N ARG A 68 12.22 -34.30 14.15
CA ARG A 68 11.47 -35.50 13.76
C ARG A 68 10.81 -35.34 12.38
N GLU A 69 10.12 -34.22 12.14
CA GLU A 69 9.49 -33.97 10.83
C GLU A 69 10.52 -33.90 9.71
N LEU A 70 11.63 -33.19 9.91
CA LEU A 70 12.69 -33.10 8.91
C LEU A 70 13.27 -34.47 8.56
N GLN A 71 13.41 -35.36 9.55
CA GLN A 71 13.89 -36.72 9.34
C GLN A 71 12.86 -37.57 8.59
N GLU A 72 11.58 -37.42 8.88
CA GLU A 72 10.49 -38.09 8.17
C GLU A 72 10.41 -37.63 6.70
N GLU A 73 10.52 -36.33 6.44
CA GLU A 73 10.56 -35.78 5.08
C GLU A 73 11.76 -36.34 4.30
N LYS A 74 12.95 -36.34 4.90
CA LYS A 74 14.15 -36.90 4.28
C LYS A 74 13.98 -38.37 3.91
N ASN A 75 13.51 -39.20 4.85
CA ASN A 75 13.31 -40.63 4.61
C ASN A 75 12.28 -40.89 3.49
N SER A 76 11.30 -40.00 3.31
CA SER A 76 10.30 -40.10 2.24
C SER A 76 10.84 -39.79 0.84
N TRP A 77 12.00 -39.11 0.74
CA TRP A 77 12.67 -38.84 -0.53
C TRP A 77 13.65 -39.94 -0.92
N ASP A 78 14.14 -40.69 0.07
CA ASP A 78 15.07 -41.83 -0.12
C ASP A 78 14.32 -43.15 -0.46
N SER A 79 12.98 -43.16 -0.46
CA SER A 79 12.12 -44.31 -0.84
C SER A 79 11.37 -44.06 -2.16
#